data_AF-A0A7V4CZG2-F1
#
_entry.id   AF-A0A7V4CZG2-F1
#
_cell.length_a   1.000
_cell.length_b   1.000
_cell.length_c   1.000
_cell.angle_alpha   90.00
_cell.angle_beta   90.00
_cell.angle_gamma   90.00
#
_symmetry.space_group_name_H-M   'P 1'
#
loop_
_entity.id
_entity.type
_entity.pdbx_description
1 polymer ?
#
loop_
_entity_poly.entity_id
_entity_poly.type
_entity_poly.pdbx_seq_one_letter_code
_entity_poly.pdbx_strand_id
1 'polypeptide(L)'
;MAPGPAPARPGSGRLARLWATRRERASELALDLLVGTGLCRVVVMRAHGVRIRLTPAAMCRYLWRDRRAYAADLAIYPRLLRPGDTVVDAGANIGLVALVAARAVGARGQVHAIEAHPVVAGYLSENVRINRAANVRVHQVALGDRPGVVRLATHPGDDSQNHVAAEGPGTTVAVVRLDELLAAVGRVDLLKVDVEGYERFVVAGARGLLPRTRMIYFEAWERHAGRYGYTVGELIGDVQREGFVVGRLAGDGFRRVGADHVAAECENLLALRDVDDFQSRTGYRLV
;
A
#
# COMPACT_ATOMS: atom_id res chain seq x y z
N MET A 1 -0.69 -40.48 -44.85
CA MET A 1 -0.63 -40.75 -43.40
C MET A 1 0.46 -39.86 -42.81
N ALA A 2 0.08 -38.80 -42.10
CA ALA A 2 1.05 -37.93 -41.42
C ALA A 2 1.61 -38.63 -40.17
N PRO A 3 2.91 -38.49 -39.85
CA PRO A 3 3.48 -39.07 -38.63
C PRO A 3 2.93 -38.33 -37.40
N GLY A 4 2.46 -39.10 -36.41
CA GLY A 4 1.94 -38.59 -35.15
C GLY A 4 3.00 -37.86 -34.30
N PRO A 5 2.59 -37.02 -33.34
CA PRO A 5 3.49 -36.22 -32.53
C PRO A 5 4.38 -37.11 -31.64
N ALA A 6 5.66 -36.75 -31.56
CA ALA A 6 6.63 -37.43 -30.71
C ALA A 6 6.26 -37.30 -29.21
N PRO A 7 6.46 -38.35 -28.39
CA PRO A 7 6.17 -38.29 -26.96
C PRO A 7 7.08 -37.29 -26.23
N ALA A 8 6.48 -36.46 -25.38
CA ALA A 8 7.20 -35.52 -24.54
C ALA A 8 8.17 -36.26 -23.60
N ARG A 9 9.44 -35.82 -23.55
CA ARG A 9 10.47 -36.40 -22.68
C ARG A 9 10.10 -36.23 -21.20
N PRO A 10 9.92 -37.32 -20.43
CA PRO A 10 9.70 -37.23 -18.99
C PRO A 10 11.04 -36.99 -18.28
N GLY A 11 11.21 -35.82 -17.66
CA GLY A 11 12.41 -35.56 -16.84
C GLY A 11 12.82 -34.09 -16.66
N SER A 12 12.37 -33.18 -17.53
CA SER A 12 12.78 -31.76 -17.49
C SER A 12 12.17 -30.97 -16.32
N GLY A 13 11.00 -31.36 -15.82
CA GLY A 13 10.26 -30.60 -14.80
C GLY A 13 10.80 -30.73 -13.37
N ARG A 14 11.34 -31.88 -12.97
CA ARG A 14 11.83 -32.10 -11.59
C ARG A 14 13.17 -31.42 -11.34
N LEU A 15 14.10 -31.55 -12.29
CA LEU A 15 15.40 -30.88 -12.21
C LEU A 15 15.21 -29.36 -12.27
N ALA A 16 14.38 -28.83 -13.18
CA ALA A 16 14.09 -27.40 -13.23
C ALA A 16 13.52 -26.85 -11.90
N ARG A 17 12.60 -27.59 -11.25
CA ARG A 17 12.07 -27.24 -9.91
C ARG A 17 13.14 -27.29 -8.82
N LEU A 18 14.02 -28.30 -8.83
CA LEU A 18 15.16 -28.40 -7.91
C LEU A 18 16.19 -27.27 -8.09
N TRP A 19 16.46 -26.88 -9.33
CA TRP A 19 17.35 -25.75 -9.64
C TRP A 19 16.72 -24.40 -9.25
N ALA A 20 15.42 -24.22 -9.51
CA ALA A 20 14.67 -23.04 -9.09
C ALA A 20 14.70 -22.88 -7.55
N THR A 21 14.38 -23.93 -6.82
CA THR A 21 14.40 -23.93 -5.34
C THR A 21 15.80 -23.71 -4.75
N ARG A 22 16.86 -24.25 -5.36
CA ARG A 22 18.25 -23.96 -4.94
C ARG A 22 18.64 -22.50 -5.21
N ARG A 23 18.24 -21.95 -6.36
CA ARG A 23 18.50 -20.55 -6.71
C ARG A 23 17.76 -19.59 -5.77
N GLU A 24 16.52 -19.89 -5.44
CA GLU A 24 15.74 -19.13 -4.45
C GLU A 24 16.41 -19.15 -3.09
N ARG A 25 16.80 -20.33 -2.57
CA ARG A 25 17.51 -20.44 -1.29
C ARG A 25 18.83 -19.67 -1.27
N ALA A 26 19.61 -19.74 -2.35
CA ALA A 26 20.85 -18.97 -2.46
C ALA A 26 20.59 -17.45 -2.49
N SER A 27 19.51 -17.04 -3.17
CA SER A 27 19.07 -15.64 -3.24
C SER A 27 18.64 -15.11 -1.87
N GLU A 28 17.94 -15.91 -1.08
CA GLU A 28 17.55 -15.57 0.30
C GLU A 28 18.76 -15.46 1.22
N LEU A 29 19.67 -16.44 1.16
CA LEU A 29 20.90 -16.40 1.95
C LEU A 29 21.74 -15.15 1.64
N ALA A 30 21.84 -14.79 0.36
CA ALA A 30 22.53 -13.58 -0.06
C ALA A 30 21.86 -12.32 0.51
N LEU A 31 20.52 -12.26 0.52
CA LEU A 31 19.77 -11.16 1.11
C LEU A 31 19.99 -11.08 2.62
N ASP A 32 19.87 -12.19 3.33
CA ASP A 32 20.08 -12.25 4.77
C ASP A 32 21.51 -11.84 5.15
N LEU A 33 22.52 -12.24 4.34
CA LEU A 33 23.90 -11.80 4.53
C LEU A 33 24.07 -10.28 4.30
N LEU A 34 23.48 -9.74 3.23
CA LEU A 34 23.52 -8.29 2.96
C LEU A 34 22.82 -7.48 4.06
N VAL A 35 21.71 -7.99 4.58
CA VAL A 35 20.97 -7.37 5.68
C VAL A 35 21.75 -7.46 6.98
N GLY A 36 22.24 -8.65 7.34
CA GLY A 36 22.99 -8.90 8.59
C GLY A 36 24.33 -8.17 8.67
N THR A 37 24.98 -7.94 7.52
CA THR A 37 26.23 -7.16 7.43
C THR A 37 26.01 -5.65 7.25
N GLY A 38 24.76 -5.21 7.02
CA GLY A 38 24.44 -3.82 6.70
C GLY A 38 24.82 -3.39 5.26
N LEU A 39 25.43 -4.27 4.47
CA LEU A 39 25.80 -4.00 3.07
C LEU A 39 24.60 -3.82 2.14
N CYS A 40 23.39 -4.23 2.55
CA CYS A 40 22.16 -3.93 1.82
C CYS A 40 22.01 -2.44 1.47
N ARG A 41 22.51 -1.52 2.31
CA ARG A 41 22.40 -0.07 2.12
C ARG A 41 23.11 0.45 0.86
N VAL A 42 24.08 -0.27 0.31
CA VAL A 42 24.73 0.12 -0.95
C VAL A 42 23.97 -0.35 -2.20
N VAL A 43 23.01 -1.26 -2.01
CA VAL A 43 22.25 -1.86 -3.10
C VAL A 43 20.98 -1.04 -3.37
N VAL A 44 20.82 -0.61 -4.62
CA VAL A 44 19.60 0.06 -5.10
C VAL A 44 19.00 -0.75 -6.22
N MET A 45 17.74 -1.14 -6.03
CA MET A 45 16.96 -1.96 -6.93
C MET A 45 16.07 -1.07 -7.78
N ARG A 46 15.80 -1.47 -9.04
CA ARG A 46 14.76 -0.84 -9.87
C ARG A 46 13.56 -1.75 -9.92
N ALA A 47 12.40 -1.24 -9.55
CA ALA A 47 11.11 -1.93 -9.62
C ALA A 47 10.03 -0.90 -9.97
N HIS A 48 9.06 -1.27 -10.83
CA HIS A 48 7.92 -0.40 -11.18
C HIS A 48 8.28 1.04 -11.60
N GLY A 49 9.41 1.20 -12.29
CA GLY A 49 9.88 2.51 -12.76
C GLY A 49 10.45 3.43 -11.66
N VAL A 50 10.62 2.92 -10.43
CA VAL A 50 11.22 3.64 -9.30
C VAL A 50 12.49 2.94 -8.82
N ARG A 51 13.31 3.66 -8.05
CA ARG A 51 14.50 3.12 -7.38
C ARG A 51 14.21 2.91 -5.90
N ILE A 52 14.48 1.71 -5.39
CA ILE A 52 14.27 1.33 -3.99
C ILE A 52 15.59 0.83 -3.43
N ARG A 53 16.08 1.45 -2.36
CA ARG A 53 17.24 0.96 -1.62
C ARG A 53 16.86 -0.32 -0.88
N LEU A 54 17.75 -1.30 -0.93
CA LEU A 54 17.56 -2.54 -0.21
C LEU A 54 17.70 -2.29 1.29
N THR A 55 16.68 -2.69 2.05
CA THR A 55 16.59 -2.55 3.50
C THR A 55 16.08 -3.87 4.10
N PRO A 56 16.10 -4.03 5.44
CA PRO A 56 15.52 -5.20 6.09
C PRO A 56 13.99 -5.34 5.97
N ALA A 57 13.30 -4.36 5.37
CA ALA A 57 11.85 -4.38 5.23
C ALA A 57 11.34 -5.58 4.41
N ALA A 58 10.18 -6.14 4.77
CA ALA A 58 9.53 -7.26 4.10
C ALA A 58 9.32 -6.98 2.62
N MET A 59 8.84 -5.77 2.28
CA MET A 59 8.68 -5.30 0.90
C MET A 59 9.97 -5.45 0.08
N CYS A 60 11.14 -5.19 0.68
CA CYS A 60 12.43 -5.38 0.01
C CYS A 60 12.73 -6.85 -0.26
N ARG A 61 12.34 -7.77 0.64
CA ARG A 61 12.48 -9.22 0.43
C ARG A 61 11.64 -9.68 -0.77
N TYR A 62 10.38 -9.24 -0.88
CA TYR A 62 9.53 -9.55 -2.02
C TYR A 62 10.11 -9.02 -3.34
N LEU A 63 10.52 -7.74 -3.34
CA LEU A 63 11.13 -7.12 -4.52
C LEU A 63 12.46 -7.76 -4.91
N TRP A 64 13.22 -8.29 -3.95
CA TRP A 64 14.47 -9.02 -4.21
C TRP A 64 14.22 -10.32 -4.97
N ARG A 65 13.19 -11.08 -4.55
CA ARG A 65 12.77 -12.33 -5.21
C ARG A 65 12.21 -12.07 -6.60
N ASP A 66 11.30 -11.11 -6.73
CA ASP A 66 10.68 -10.73 -8.00
C ASP A 66 10.54 -9.21 -8.11
N ARG A 67 11.20 -8.63 -9.12
CA ARG A 67 11.11 -7.19 -9.43
C ARG A 67 9.71 -6.75 -9.87
N ARG A 68 8.83 -7.70 -10.20
CA ARG A 68 7.43 -7.51 -10.58
C ARG A 68 6.45 -7.81 -9.45
N ALA A 69 6.92 -8.18 -8.25
CA ALA A 69 6.04 -8.31 -7.09
C ALA A 69 5.20 -7.03 -6.91
N TYR A 70 3.92 -7.17 -6.56
CA TYR A 70 2.93 -6.08 -6.49
C TYR A 70 2.56 -5.40 -7.81
N ALA A 71 2.91 -5.95 -8.98
CA ALA A 71 2.56 -5.36 -10.27
C ALA A 71 1.05 -5.16 -10.44
N ALA A 72 0.22 -6.12 -10.00
CA ALA A 72 -1.23 -6.03 -10.09
C ALA A 72 -1.77 -4.90 -9.21
N ASP A 73 -1.33 -4.84 -7.95
CA ASP A 73 -1.75 -3.83 -6.98
C ASP A 73 -1.28 -2.43 -7.38
N LEU A 74 -0.12 -2.31 -8.03
CA LEU A 74 0.43 -1.02 -8.46
C LEU A 74 -0.11 -0.53 -9.81
N ALA A 75 -0.62 -1.43 -10.66
CA ALA A 75 -1.14 -1.08 -11.99
C ALA A 75 -2.37 -0.17 -11.93
N ILE A 76 -3.05 -0.13 -10.78
CA ILE A 76 -4.22 0.71 -10.56
C ILE A 76 -3.86 2.21 -10.49
N TYR A 77 -2.74 2.58 -9.87
CA TYR A 77 -2.42 3.99 -9.59
C TYR A 77 -2.28 4.84 -10.85
N PRO A 78 -1.58 4.42 -11.92
CA PRO A 78 -1.55 5.18 -13.17
C PRO A 78 -2.93 5.29 -13.86
N ARG A 79 -3.85 4.35 -13.61
CA ARG A 79 -5.22 4.42 -14.14
C ARG A 79 -6.05 5.43 -13.37
N LEU A 80 -5.95 5.44 -12.03
CA LEU A 80 -6.66 6.35 -11.15
C LEU A 80 -6.13 7.78 -11.18
N LEU A 81 -4.82 7.98 -11.35
CA LEU A 81 -4.16 9.27 -11.13
C LEU A 81 -3.88 10.02 -12.43
N ARG A 82 -3.91 11.35 -12.37
CA ARG A 82 -3.66 12.28 -13.47
C ARG A 82 -2.61 13.30 -13.06
N PRO A 83 -1.90 13.91 -14.03
CA PRO A 83 -0.95 14.98 -13.71
C PRO A 83 -1.60 16.14 -12.96
N GLY A 84 -1.01 16.54 -11.83
CA GLY A 84 -1.55 17.63 -10.98
C GLY A 84 -2.37 17.16 -9.78
N ASP A 85 -2.70 15.87 -9.68
CA ASP A 85 -3.45 15.34 -8.56
C ASP A 85 -2.70 15.42 -7.22
N THR A 86 -3.48 15.40 -6.13
CA THR A 86 -2.96 15.26 -4.76
C THR A 86 -3.31 13.90 -4.17
N VAL A 87 -2.29 13.16 -3.71
CA VAL A 87 -2.42 11.82 -3.13
C VAL A 87 -2.05 11.82 -1.67
N VAL A 88 -2.77 11.08 -0.86
CA VAL A 88 -2.44 10.76 0.52
C VAL A 88 -2.22 9.25 0.60
N ASP A 89 -1.03 8.82 1.01
CA ASP A 89 -0.65 7.42 1.20
C ASP A 89 -0.47 7.17 2.70
N ALA A 90 -1.53 6.71 3.36
CA ALA A 90 -1.50 6.33 4.77
C ALA A 90 -1.02 4.88 4.90
N GLY A 91 0.07 4.70 5.67
CA GLY A 91 0.84 3.46 5.70
C GLY A 91 1.72 3.34 4.46
N ALA A 92 2.53 4.37 4.20
CA ALA A 92 3.36 4.44 3.02
C ALA A 92 4.53 3.42 3.02
N ASN A 93 4.82 2.79 4.16
CA ASN A 93 5.89 1.81 4.32
C ASN A 93 7.23 2.38 3.78
N ILE A 94 7.99 1.64 2.98
CA ILE A 94 9.24 2.11 2.35
C ILE A 94 9.02 3.02 1.13
N GLY A 95 7.77 3.38 0.81
CA GLY A 95 7.41 4.36 -0.21
C GLY A 95 7.22 3.83 -1.62
N LEU A 96 7.01 2.52 -1.82
CA LEU A 96 6.79 1.98 -3.15
C LEU A 96 5.56 2.60 -3.83
N VAL A 97 4.42 2.61 -3.13
CA VAL A 97 3.17 3.22 -3.61
C VAL A 97 3.34 4.73 -3.77
N ALA A 98 3.77 5.44 -2.73
CA ALA A 98 4.03 6.88 -2.78
C ALA A 98 4.88 7.32 -3.99
N LEU A 99 5.94 6.58 -4.33
CA LEU A 99 6.81 6.91 -5.46
C LEU A 99 6.19 6.60 -6.82
N VAL A 100 5.41 5.51 -6.94
CA VAL A 100 4.65 5.22 -8.15
C VAL A 100 3.59 6.29 -8.38
N ALA A 101 2.86 6.67 -7.32
CA ALA A 101 1.89 7.77 -7.34
C ALA A 101 2.56 9.10 -7.72
N ALA A 102 3.72 9.43 -7.12
CA ALA A 102 4.46 10.66 -7.40
C ALA A 102 4.84 10.79 -8.88
N ARG A 103 5.19 9.68 -9.53
CA ARG A 103 5.45 9.65 -10.97
C ARG A 103 4.18 9.86 -11.78
N ALA A 104 3.07 9.24 -11.39
CA ALA A 104 1.78 9.33 -12.08
C ALA A 104 1.20 10.76 -12.04
N VAL A 105 1.29 11.43 -10.89
CA VAL A 105 0.79 12.81 -10.72
C VAL A 105 1.75 13.88 -11.27
N GLY A 106 3.00 13.51 -11.53
CA GLY A 106 4.02 14.39 -12.09
C GLY A 106 4.38 15.59 -11.21
N ALA A 107 5.21 16.49 -11.75
CA ALA A 107 5.79 17.60 -10.99
C ALA A 107 4.78 18.66 -10.49
N ARG A 108 3.57 18.67 -11.06
CA ARG A 108 2.47 19.57 -10.63
C ARG A 108 1.58 18.96 -9.56
N GLY A 109 1.64 17.64 -9.37
CA GLY A 109 0.90 16.96 -8.32
C GLY A 109 1.69 16.89 -7.03
N GLN A 110 1.07 16.36 -5.98
CA GLN A 110 1.69 16.20 -4.66
C GLN A 110 1.31 14.85 -4.04
N VAL A 111 2.23 14.28 -3.26
CA VAL A 111 2.00 13.06 -2.50
C VAL A 111 2.37 13.31 -1.04
N HIS A 112 1.42 13.11 -0.13
CA HIS A 112 1.66 13.06 1.31
C HIS A 112 1.78 11.59 1.71
N ALA A 113 3.00 11.15 2.00
CA ALA A 113 3.32 9.79 2.41
C ALA A 113 3.46 9.75 3.94
N ILE A 114 2.55 9.03 4.60
CA ILE A 114 2.50 8.95 6.06
C ILE A 114 2.93 7.54 6.48
N GLU A 115 4.01 7.48 7.25
CA GLU A 115 4.53 6.24 7.82
C GLU A 115 4.83 6.44 9.29
N ALA A 116 4.21 5.62 10.15
CA ALA A 116 4.27 5.82 11.58
C ALA A 116 5.62 5.36 12.16
N HIS A 117 6.16 4.24 11.67
CA HIS A 117 7.35 3.63 12.27
C HIS A 117 8.62 4.41 11.87
N PRO A 118 9.40 4.96 12.81
CA PRO A 118 10.51 5.88 12.51
C PRO A 118 11.58 5.29 11.60
N VAL A 119 11.94 4.02 11.81
CA VAL A 119 12.92 3.33 10.96
C VAL A 119 12.41 3.19 9.51
N VAL A 120 11.14 2.83 9.33
CA VAL A 120 10.53 2.60 8.02
C VAL A 120 10.32 3.95 7.30
N ALA A 121 9.87 4.98 8.03
CA ALA A 121 9.81 6.35 7.54
C ALA A 121 11.19 6.88 7.10
N GLY A 122 12.27 6.44 7.75
CA GLY A 122 13.64 6.68 7.33
C GLY A 122 13.96 6.06 5.97
N TYR A 123 13.55 4.81 5.73
CA TYR A 123 13.69 4.13 4.44
C TYR A 123 12.89 4.83 3.34
N LEU A 124 11.65 5.22 3.62
CA LEU A 124 10.81 6.03 2.73
C LEU A 124 11.50 7.35 2.36
N SER A 125 11.97 8.10 3.34
CA SER A 125 12.66 9.38 3.12
C SER A 125 13.90 9.23 2.25
N GLU A 126 14.64 8.13 2.44
CA GLU A 126 15.79 7.80 1.63
C GLU A 126 15.41 7.45 0.19
N ASN A 127 14.36 6.65 -0.01
CA ASN A 127 13.85 6.31 -1.33
C ASN A 127 13.31 7.55 -2.07
N VAL A 128 12.63 8.48 -1.39
CA VAL A 128 12.24 9.79 -1.94
C VAL A 128 13.46 10.56 -2.45
N ARG A 129 14.53 10.62 -1.65
CA ARG A 129 15.78 11.30 -2.03
C ARG A 129 16.46 10.66 -3.24
N ILE A 130 16.57 9.32 -3.27
CA ILE A 130 17.18 8.60 -4.40
C ILE A 130 16.44 8.92 -5.70
N ASN A 131 15.12 8.95 -5.66
CA ASN A 131 14.29 9.23 -6.83
C ASN A 131 14.21 10.71 -7.20
N ARG A 132 14.73 11.62 -6.38
CA ARG A 132 14.58 13.07 -6.53
C ARG A 132 13.10 13.48 -6.64
N ALA A 133 12.25 12.79 -5.87
CA ALA A 133 10.79 13.00 -5.91
C ALA A 133 10.42 14.24 -5.06
N ALA A 134 10.66 15.43 -5.62
CA ALA A 134 10.41 16.71 -4.93
C ALA A 134 8.93 16.97 -4.60
N ASN A 135 8.02 16.23 -5.23
CA ASN A 135 6.58 16.27 -5.02
C ASN A 135 6.09 15.31 -3.92
N VAL A 136 6.98 14.62 -3.20
CA VAL A 136 6.61 13.75 -2.08
C VAL A 136 6.99 14.40 -0.75
N ARG A 137 6.01 14.53 0.15
CA ARG A 137 6.21 14.95 1.54
C ARG A 137 6.03 13.77 2.46
N VAL A 138 7.07 13.45 3.24
CA VAL A 138 7.06 12.36 4.22
C VAL A 138 6.62 12.90 5.58
N HIS A 139 5.69 12.20 6.22
CA HIS A 139 5.21 12.51 7.57
C HIS A 139 5.42 11.30 8.47
N GLN A 140 6.22 11.47 9.53
CA GLN A 140 6.51 10.41 10.49
C GLN A 140 5.55 10.48 11.69
N VAL A 141 4.30 10.10 11.46
CA VAL A 141 3.23 10.11 12.46
C VAL A 141 2.29 8.94 12.21
N ALA A 142 1.65 8.44 13.27
CA ALA A 142 0.47 7.61 13.14
C ALA A 142 -0.76 8.48 12.85
N LEU A 143 -1.76 7.89 12.22
CA LEU A 143 -3.06 8.54 11.95
C LEU A 143 -4.12 7.90 12.82
N GLY A 144 -5.06 8.70 13.31
CA GLY A 144 -6.17 8.23 14.13
C GLY A 144 -7.27 9.25 14.30
N ASP A 145 -8.26 8.90 15.12
CA ASP A 145 -9.46 9.70 15.38
C ASP A 145 -9.22 10.85 16.37
N ARG A 146 -8.13 10.78 17.13
CA ARG A 146 -7.75 11.77 18.16
C ARG A 146 -6.24 11.99 18.18
N PRO A 147 -5.78 13.22 18.48
CA PRO A 147 -4.37 13.47 18.70
C PRO A 147 -3.90 12.76 19.98
N GLY A 148 -2.64 12.33 19.99
CA GLY A 148 -2.07 11.68 21.16
C GLY A 148 -0.81 10.91 20.84
N VAL A 149 -0.61 9.81 21.55
CA VAL A 149 0.55 8.96 21.43
C VAL A 149 0.09 7.51 21.45
N VAL A 150 0.59 6.71 20.52
CA VAL A 150 0.36 5.25 20.48
C VAL A 150 1.67 4.50 20.49
N ARG A 151 1.56 3.22 20.84
CA ARG A 151 2.65 2.26 20.71
C ARG A 151 2.45 1.45 19.45
N LEU A 152 3.48 1.35 18.63
CA LEU A 152 3.53 0.43 17.49
C LEU A 152 4.23 -0.85 17.93
N ALA A 153 3.56 -1.99 17.81
CA ALA A 153 4.22 -3.28 17.84
C ALA A 153 5.16 -3.37 16.63
N THR A 154 6.43 -3.70 16.87
CA THR A 154 7.42 -3.85 15.82
C THR A 154 7.71 -5.33 15.63
N HIS A 155 7.65 -5.81 14.39
CA HIS A 155 8.06 -7.16 14.02
C HIS A 155 9.40 -7.09 13.29
N PRO A 156 10.54 -7.45 13.92
CA PRO A 156 11.85 -7.36 13.29
C PRO A 156 11.91 -8.17 11.99
N GLY A 157 12.17 -7.49 10.87
CA GLY A 157 12.25 -8.11 9.54
C GLY A 157 10.91 -8.31 8.82
N ASP A 158 9.79 -7.95 9.46
CA ASP A 158 8.45 -7.97 8.87
C ASP A 158 7.65 -6.71 9.25
N ASP A 159 8.05 -5.58 8.66
CA ASP A 159 7.39 -4.30 8.88
C ASP A 159 5.99 -4.20 8.29
N SER A 160 5.60 -5.14 7.40
CA SER A 160 4.21 -5.33 6.95
C SER A 160 3.28 -5.90 8.01
N GLN A 161 3.74 -6.05 9.25
CA GLN A 161 2.88 -6.42 10.39
C GLN A 161 2.94 -5.37 11.50
N ASN A 162 3.59 -4.23 11.28
CA ASN A 162 3.65 -3.17 12.27
C ASN A 162 2.26 -2.56 12.48
N HIS A 163 1.76 -2.61 13.71
CA HIS A 163 0.40 -2.19 14.02
C HIS A 163 0.33 -1.47 15.37
N VAL A 164 -0.74 -0.72 15.60
CA VAL A 164 -1.00 -0.09 16.91
C VAL A 164 -1.32 -1.17 17.92
N ALA A 165 -0.58 -1.20 19.03
CA ALA A 165 -0.74 -2.15 20.11
C ALA A 165 -1.05 -1.46 21.43
N ALA A 166 -1.91 -2.07 22.24
CA ALA A 166 -2.22 -1.57 23.58
C ALA A 166 -1.03 -1.73 24.55
N GLU A 167 -0.34 -2.87 24.48
CA GLU A 167 0.75 -3.25 25.39
C GLU A 167 1.87 -4.02 24.67
N GLY A 168 2.96 -4.28 25.38
CA GLY A 168 4.11 -5.06 24.88
C GLY A 168 5.30 -4.21 24.39
N PRO A 169 6.36 -4.86 23.89
CA PRO A 169 7.49 -4.15 23.30
C PRO A 169 7.07 -3.42 22.03
N GLY A 170 7.57 -2.20 21.84
CA GLY A 170 7.19 -1.40 20.68
C GLY A 170 7.75 0.00 20.70
N THR A 171 7.55 0.72 19.61
CA THR A 171 8.00 2.10 19.45
C THR A 171 6.85 3.06 19.68
N THR A 172 7.06 4.07 20.51
CA THR A 172 6.07 5.10 20.79
C THR A 172 6.12 6.21 19.74
N VAL A 173 4.97 6.57 19.17
CA VAL A 173 4.86 7.57 18.10
C VAL A 173 3.66 8.49 18.32
N ALA A 174 3.74 9.72 17.82
CA ALA A 174 2.62 10.65 17.85
C ALA A 174 1.50 10.17 16.91
N VAL A 175 0.26 10.30 17.35
CA VAL A 175 -0.94 10.17 16.52
C VAL A 175 -1.47 11.57 16.23
N VAL A 176 -1.83 11.81 14.98
CA VAL A 176 -2.51 13.02 14.54
C VAL A 176 -3.76 12.69 13.75
N ARG A 177 -4.72 13.61 13.73
CA ARG A 177 -5.85 13.51 12.81
C ARG A 177 -5.41 13.91 11.42
N LEU A 178 -5.96 13.22 10.41
CA LEU A 178 -5.65 13.54 9.02
C LEU A 178 -6.16 14.95 8.64
N ASP A 179 -7.27 15.38 9.24
CA ASP A 179 -7.79 16.75 9.13
C ASP A 179 -6.77 17.82 9.55
N GLU A 180 -6.06 17.59 10.64
CA GLU A 180 -5.08 18.52 11.20
C GLU A 180 -3.81 18.52 10.35
N LEU A 181 -3.30 17.33 10.02
CA LEU A 181 -2.09 17.16 9.24
C LEU A 181 -2.19 17.82 7.85
N LEU A 182 -3.38 17.75 7.25
CA LEU A 182 -3.63 18.21 5.87
C LEU A 182 -4.60 19.39 5.82
N ALA A 183 -4.68 20.20 6.89
CA ALA A 183 -5.58 21.35 6.95
C ALA A 183 -5.43 22.30 5.74
N ALA A 184 -4.17 22.57 5.34
CA ALA A 184 -3.82 23.44 4.22
C ALA A 184 -3.96 22.79 2.83
N VAL A 185 -4.23 21.49 2.74
CA VAL A 185 -4.38 20.79 1.45
C VAL A 185 -5.76 21.04 0.88
N GLY A 186 -5.87 21.65 -0.29
CA GLY A 186 -7.16 22.04 -0.86
C GLY A 186 -8.08 20.88 -1.21
N ARG A 187 -7.58 19.86 -1.91
CA ARG A 187 -8.35 18.72 -2.43
C ARG A 187 -7.49 17.47 -2.45
N VAL A 188 -8.09 16.31 -2.21
CA VAL A 188 -7.42 15.01 -2.33
C VAL A 188 -8.04 14.19 -3.46
N ASP A 189 -7.24 13.76 -4.41
CA ASP A 189 -7.65 12.89 -5.51
C ASP A 189 -7.78 11.44 -5.10
N LEU A 190 -6.84 10.99 -4.28
CA LEU A 190 -6.78 9.62 -3.81
C LEU A 190 -6.26 9.62 -2.37
N LEU A 191 -7.09 9.12 -1.46
CA LEU A 191 -6.69 8.75 -0.11
C LEU A 191 -6.49 7.23 -0.07
N LYS A 192 -5.26 6.75 -0.04
CA LYS A 192 -4.95 5.34 0.23
C LYS A 192 -4.83 5.13 1.74
N VAL A 193 -5.51 4.10 2.27
CA VAL A 193 -5.51 3.77 3.70
C VAL A 193 -5.24 2.27 3.88
N ASP A 194 -4.06 1.95 4.37
CA ASP A 194 -3.65 0.57 4.63
C ASP A 194 -2.64 0.67 5.76
N VAL A 195 -3.18 0.50 6.98
CA VAL A 195 -2.54 0.80 8.26
C VAL A 195 -2.74 -0.36 9.22
N GLU A 196 -2.78 -1.57 8.66
CA GLU A 196 -2.81 -2.84 9.39
C GLU A 196 -3.97 -2.93 10.40
N GLY A 197 -5.17 -2.52 9.98
CA GLY A 197 -6.40 -2.60 10.77
C GLY A 197 -6.82 -1.31 11.47
N TYR A 198 -6.05 -0.23 11.37
CA TYR A 198 -6.42 1.06 11.97
C TYR A 198 -7.28 1.94 11.05
N GLU A 199 -7.76 1.42 9.91
CA GLU A 199 -8.38 2.18 8.81
C GLU A 199 -9.61 2.97 9.29
N ARG A 200 -10.45 2.37 10.15
CA ARG A 200 -11.67 3.02 10.68
C ARG A 200 -11.35 4.29 11.46
N PHE A 201 -10.27 4.29 12.25
CA PHE A 201 -9.85 5.46 13.02
C PHE A 201 -9.23 6.53 12.12
N VAL A 202 -8.52 6.15 11.06
CA VAL A 202 -8.02 7.09 10.06
C VAL A 202 -9.18 7.78 9.34
N VAL A 203 -10.21 7.03 8.92
CA VAL A 203 -11.42 7.58 8.29
C VAL A 203 -12.15 8.53 9.27
N ALA A 204 -12.29 8.14 10.54
CA ALA A 204 -12.90 8.99 11.57
C ALA A 204 -12.09 10.29 11.82
N GLY A 205 -10.77 10.22 11.75
CA GLY A 205 -9.86 11.37 11.86
C GLY A 205 -9.79 12.27 10.61
N ALA A 206 -10.46 11.89 9.52
CA ALA A 206 -10.43 12.57 8.23
C ALA A 206 -11.76 13.23 7.84
N ARG A 207 -12.76 13.29 8.74
CA ARG A 207 -14.12 13.79 8.42
C ARG A 207 -14.15 15.20 7.80
N GLY A 208 -13.21 16.09 8.16
CA GLY A 208 -13.07 17.40 7.52
C GLY A 208 -12.44 17.36 6.12
N LEU A 209 -11.61 16.35 5.84
CA LEU A 209 -10.94 16.12 4.55
C LEU A 209 -11.81 15.33 3.56
N LEU A 210 -12.67 14.43 4.04
CA LEU A 210 -13.47 13.54 3.20
C LEU A 210 -14.42 14.26 2.22
N PRO A 211 -15.07 15.40 2.56
CA PRO A 211 -15.91 16.15 1.63
C PRO A 211 -15.16 16.65 0.38
N ARG A 212 -13.84 16.86 0.52
CA ARG A 212 -12.93 17.30 -0.55
C ARG A 212 -12.01 16.18 -1.05
N THR A 213 -12.35 14.94 -0.75
CA THR A 213 -11.69 13.73 -1.22
C THR A 213 -12.50 13.07 -2.34
N ARG A 214 -11.86 12.80 -3.48
CA ARG A 214 -12.51 12.21 -4.67
C ARG A 214 -12.64 10.70 -4.59
N MET A 215 -11.56 10.01 -4.19
CA MET A 215 -11.52 8.55 -4.05
C MET A 215 -10.82 8.14 -2.77
N ILE A 216 -11.25 7.03 -2.18
CA ILE A 216 -10.54 6.35 -1.09
C ILE A 216 -10.24 4.93 -1.53
N TYR A 217 -9.00 4.49 -1.40
CA TYR A 217 -8.60 3.11 -1.68
C TYR A 217 -8.06 2.50 -0.39
N PHE A 218 -8.69 1.46 0.13
CA PHE A 218 -8.38 0.98 1.48
C PHE A 218 -8.33 -0.54 1.60
N GLU A 219 -7.44 -1.01 2.47
CA GLU A 219 -7.36 -2.43 2.84
C GLU A 219 -8.62 -2.84 3.62
N ALA A 220 -9.16 -4.00 3.27
CA ALA A 220 -10.29 -4.61 3.94
C ALA A 220 -9.94 -6.06 4.30
N TRP A 221 -9.85 -6.33 5.60
CA TRP A 221 -9.66 -7.69 6.10
C TRP A 221 -10.25 -7.85 7.50
N GLU A 222 -11.16 -8.82 7.69
CA GLU A 222 -11.83 -9.04 8.97
C GLU A 222 -10.86 -9.35 10.12
N ARG A 223 -9.75 -10.03 9.81
CA ARG A 223 -8.72 -10.31 10.83
C ARG A 223 -8.10 -9.03 11.38
N HIS A 224 -7.85 -8.05 10.51
CA HIS A 224 -7.24 -6.77 10.89
C HIS A 224 -8.25 -5.87 11.60
N ALA A 225 -9.47 -5.76 11.06
CA ALA A 225 -10.55 -5.00 11.69
C ALA A 225 -10.89 -5.53 13.09
N GLY A 226 -11.02 -6.85 13.23
CA GLY A 226 -11.36 -7.51 14.49
C GLY A 226 -10.34 -7.26 15.61
N ARG A 227 -9.05 -7.02 15.27
CA ARG A 227 -8.01 -6.63 16.24
C ARG A 227 -8.38 -5.37 17.03
N TYR A 228 -9.15 -4.47 16.43
CA TYR A 228 -9.56 -3.20 17.02
C TYR A 228 -11.06 -3.12 17.33
N GLY A 229 -11.74 -4.27 17.35
CA GLY A 229 -13.13 -4.36 17.79
C GLY A 229 -14.15 -3.79 16.81
N TYR A 230 -13.86 -3.85 15.50
CA TYR A 230 -14.84 -3.52 14.46
C TYR A 230 -14.83 -4.54 13.32
N THR A 231 -15.82 -4.47 12.43
CA THR A 231 -15.91 -5.31 11.22
C THR A 231 -15.66 -4.51 9.95
N VAL A 232 -15.27 -5.17 8.85
CA VAL A 232 -15.12 -4.49 7.55
C VAL A 232 -16.42 -3.82 7.12
N GLY A 233 -17.57 -4.46 7.38
CA GLY A 233 -18.89 -3.89 7.14
C GLY A 233 -19.13 -2.54 7.84
N GLU A 234 -18.66 -2.39 9.08
CA GLU A 234 -18.75 -1.12 9.80
C GLU A 234 -17.90 -0.02 9.17
N LEU A 235 -16.68 -0.35 8.73
CA LEU A 235 -15.81 0.58 7.99
C LEU A 235 -16.44 1.01 6.66
N ILE A 236 -17.02 0.07 5.92
CA ILE A 236 -17.76 0.37 4.68
C ILE A 236 -18.93 1.32 5.00
N GLY A 237 -19.70 1.04 6.06
CA GLY A 237 -20.79 1.90 6.51
C GLY A 237 -20.32 3.30 6.93
N ASP A 238 -19.15 3.43 7.57
CA ASP A 238 -18.52 4.72 7.87
C ASP A 238 -18.22 5.51 6.61
N VAL A 239 -17.57 4.89 5.63
CA VAL A 239 -17.22 5.52 4.36
C VAL A 239 -18.48 5.89 3.54
N GLN A 240 -19.50 5.03 3.53
CA GLN A 240 -20.77 5.30 2.84
C GLN A 240 -21.53 6.48 3.44
N ARG A 241 -21.51 6.64 4.78
CA ARG A 241 -22.13 7.80 5.46
C ARG A 241 -21.50 9.14 5.07
N GLU A 242 -20.25 9.13 4.63
CA GLU A 242 -19.54 10.30 4.11
C GLU A 242 -19.85 10.58 2.63
N GLY A 243 -20.77 9.82 2.04
CA GLY A 243 -21.29 10.02 0.68
C GLY A 243 -20.51 9.30 -0.42
N PHE A 244 -19.73 8.27 -0.08
CA PHE A 244 -19.00 7.47 -1.06
C PHE A 244 -19.77 6.20 -1.46
N VAL A 245 -19.67 5.83 -2.74
CA VAL A 245 -20.05 4.51 -3.23
C VAL A 245 -18.85 3.59 -3.12
N VAL A 246 -18.96 2.52 -2.33
CA VAL A 246 -17.88 1.54 -2.12
C VAL A 246 -18.05 0.35 -3.06
N GLY A 247 -16.94 -0.14 -3.60
CA GLY A 247 -16.93 -1.29 -4.49
C GLY A 247 -15.55 -1.93 -4.62
N ARG A 248 -15.54 -3.12 -5.19
CA ARG A 248 -14.32 -3.84 -5.59
C ARG A 248 -14.05 -3.65 -7.07
N LEU A 249 -12.78 -3.59 -7.44
CA LEU A 249 -12.37 -3.65 -8.83
C LEU A 249 -12.18 -5.10 -9.26
N ALA A 250 -12.66 -5.44 -10.46
CA ALA A 250 -12.49 -6.76 -11.05
C ALA A 250 -12.31 -6.61 -12.57
N GLY A 251 -11.08 -6.80 -13.06
CA GLY A 251 -10.74 -6.50 -14.45
C GLY A 251 -10.91 -5.01 -14.74
N ASP A 252 -11.81 -4.67 -15.65
CA ASP A 252 -12.24 -3.29 -15.95
C ASP A 252 -13.61 -2.93 -15.33
N GLY A 253 -14.13 -3.79 -14.45
CA GLY A 253 -15.38 -3.58 -13.73
C GLY A 253 -15.19 -3.00 -12.33
N PHE A 254 -16.16 -2.21 -11.89
CA PHE A 254 -16.37 -1.76 -10.52
C PHE A 254 -17.70 -2.35 -10.02
N ARG A 255 -17.62 -3.25 -9.04
CA ARG A 255 -18.79 -3.91 -8.44
C ARG A 255 -19.03 -3.35 -7.05
N ARG A 256 -20.22 -2.80 -6.81
CA ARG A 256 -20.58 -2.22 -5.50
C ARG A 256 -20.56 -3.28 -4.39
N VAL A 257 -20.18 -2.85 -3.20
CA VAL A 257 -20.25 -3.65 -1.96
C VAL A 257 -21.01 -2.85 -0.89
N GLY A 258 -21.85 -3.55 -0.14
CA GLY A 258 -22.63 -2.99 0.97
C GLY A 258 -21.93 -3.15 2.32
N ALA A 259 -22.53 -2.56 3.36
CA ALA A 259 -22.06 -2.73 4.74
C ALA A 259 -22.27 -4.16 5.29
N ASP A 260 -22.96 -5.02 4.55
CA ASP A 260 -23.11 -6.46 4.79
C ASP A 260 -21.92 -7.29 4.23
N HIS A 261 -20.99 -6.64 3.52
CA HIS A 261 -19.80 -7.30 2.97
C HIS A 261 -18.85 -7.79 4.06
N VAL A 262 -18.32 -9.00 3.87
CA VAL A 262 -17.38 -9.66 4.78
C VAL A 262 -16.12 -10.04 4.00
N ALA A 263 -14.99 -9.43 4.35
CA ALA A 263 -13.70 -9.69 3.71
C ALA A 263 -12.89 -10.73 4.49
N ALA A 264 -13.18 -12.02 4.24
CA ALA A 264 -12.50 -13.13 4.93
C ALA A 264 -11.00 -13.22 4.61
N GLU A 265 -10.63 -12.87 3.38
CA GLU A 265 -9.24 -12.68 2.94
C GLU A 265 -8.94 -11.19 2.81
N CYS A 266 -7.65 -10.83 2.86
CA CYS A 266 -7.24 -9.45 2.63
C CYS A 266 -7.55 -9.06 1.17
N GLU A 267 -8.30 -7.98 1.00
CA GLU A 267 -8.59 -7.36 -0.28
C GLU A 267 -8.48 -5.83 -0.18
N ASN A 268 -8.53 -5.15 -1.32
CA ASN A 268 -8.59 -3.69 -1.37
C ASN A 268 -9.91 -3.24 -2.00
N LEU A 269 -10.57 -2.30 -1.33
CA LEU A 269 -11.82 -1.69 -1.79
C LEU A 269 -11.58 -0.25 -2.26
N LEU A 270 -12.38 0.18 -3.23
CA LEU A 270 -12.38 1.53 -3.76
C LEU A 270 -13.70 2.21 -3.43
N ALA A 271 -13.63 3.38 -2.85
CA ALA A 271 -14.74 4.25 -2.54
C ALA A 271 -14.69 5.50 -3.42
N LEU A 272 -15.82 5.81 -4.06
CA LEU A 272 -15.96 6.85 -5.08
C LEU A 272 -16.94 7.91 -4.63
N ARG A 273 -16.55 9.19 -4.67
CA ARG A 273 -17.48 10.30 -4.42
C ARG A 273 -18.41 10.53 -5.62
N ASP A 274 -17.88 10.32 -6.82
CA ASP A 274 -18.60 10.46 -8.08
C ASP A 274 -18.21 9.30 -9.00
N VAL A 275 -19.19 8.46 -9.33
CA VAL A 275 -18.98 7.27 -10.18
C VAL A 275 -18.78 7.68 -11.63
N ASP A 276 -19.47 8.73 -12.12
CA ASP A 276 -19.39 9.17 -13.51
C ASP A 276 -18.03 9.84 -13.79
N ASP A 277 -17.55 10.67 -12.85
CA ASP A 277 -16.17 11.21 -12.88
C ASP A 277 -15.15 10.06 -12.89
N PHE A 278 -15.34 9.04 -12.04
CA PHE A 278 -14.46 7.87 -12.03
C PHE A 278 -14.46 7.11 -13.36
N GLN A 279 -15.62 6.82 -13.95
CA GLN A 279 -15.71 6.09 -15.22
C GLN A 279 -15.10 6.87 -16.38
N SER A 280 -15.44 8.15 -16.51
CA SER A 280 -14.90 9.03 -17.56
C SER A 280 -13.38 9.20 -17.46
N ARG A 281 -12.88 9.28 -16.23
CA ARG A 281 -11.46 9.38 -15.95
C ARG A 281 -10.75 8.09 -16.27
N THR A 282 -11.19 6.96 -15.75
CA THR A 282 -10.37 5.74 -15.64
C THR A 282 -10.68 4.66 -16.69
N GLY A 283 -11.81 4.78 -17.37
CA GLY A 283 -12.33 3.79 -18.32
C GLY A 283 -12.95 2.55 -17.67
N TYR A 284 -12.96 2.44 -16.34
CA TYR A 284 -13.69 1.38 -15.64
C TYR A 284 -15.19 1.52 -15.84
N ARG A 285 -15.92 0.40 -15.75
CA ARG A 285 -17.37 0.37 -15.89
C ARG A 285 -18.03 -0.14 -14.62
N LEU A 286 -19.14 0.47 -14.23
CA LEU A 286 -20.02 -0.12 -13.23
C LEU A 286 -20.57 -1.44 -13.78
N VAL A 287 -20.43 -2.53 -13.02
CA VAL A 287 -20.85 -3.90 -13.39
C VAL A 287 -21.74 -4.53 -12.35
#